data_AF-A0A1H4EN93-F1
#
_entry.id   AF-A0A1H4EN93-F1
#
_cell.length_a   1.000
_cell.length_b   1.000
_cell.length_c   1.000
_cell.angle_alpha   90.00
_cell.angle_beta   90.00
_cell.angle_gamma   90.00
#
_symmetry.space_group_name_H-M   'P 1'
#
loop_
_entity.id
_entity.type
_entity.pdbx_description
1 polymer ?
#
loop_
_entity_poly.entity_id
_entity_poly.type
_entity_poly.pdbx_seq_one_letter_code
_entity_poly.pdbx_strand_id
1 'polypeptide(L)'
;MNAPRKWMMAIAGAGIVIVMVCYTGYVNSYLDHETQTTFFLKRYPTLQMKFYDPFANEGDDESIDQLPPIDRARFADYCKYRFGIVDHGTEALQACKAKIPGYLQ
;
A
#
# COMPACT_ATOMS: atom_id res chain seq x y z
N MET A 1 27.57 -18.68 -23.92
CA MET A 1 27.37 -17.42 -23.14
C MET A 1 28.58 -17.20 -22.24
N ASN A 2 29.32 -16.11 -22.41
CA ASN A 2 30.53 -15.83 -21.64
C ASN A 2 30.17 -15.50 -20.18
N ALA A 3 30.97 -15.96 -19.22
CA ALA A 3 30.78 -15.69 -17.78
C ALA A 3 30.44 -14.22 -17.44
N PRO A 4 31.14 -13.19 -17.96
CA PRO A 4 30.79 -11.79 -17.66
C PRO A 4 29.39 -11.39 -18.15
N ARG A 5 28.92 -11.94 -19.28
CA ARG A 5 27.57 -11.67 -19.81
C ARG A 5 26.49 -12.27 -18.92
N LYS A 6 26.74 -13.43 -18.30
CA LYS A 6 25.81 -14.07 -17.36
C LYS A 6 25.62 -13.24 -16.10
N TRP A 7 26.72 -12.75 -15.51
CA TRP A 7 26.67 -11.89 -14.33
C TRP A 7 25.96 -10.56 -14.60
N MET A 8 26.23 -9.95 -15.75
CA MET A 8 25.56 -8.71 -16.15
C MET A 8 24.04 -8.89 -16.29
N MET A 9 23.58 -10.00 -16.87
CA MET A 9 22.15 -10.33 -16.93
C MET A 9 21.54 -10.58 -15.55
N ALA A 10 22.26 -11.27 -14.66
CA ALA A 10 21.78 -11.52 -13.30
C ALA A 10 21.62 -10.22 -12.50
N ILE A 11 22.60 -9.31 -12.60
CA ILE A 11 22.55 -7.99 -11.94
C ILE A 11 21.38 -7.17 -12.48
N ALA A 12 21.21 -7.12 -13.81
CA ALA A 12 20.09 -6.41 -14.43
C ALA A 12 18.74 -6.99 -13.98
N GLY A 13 18.61 -8.32 -13.95
CA GLY A 13 17.39 -8.99 -13.47
C GLY A 13 17.09 -8.67 -12.00
N ALA A 14 18.09 -8.73 -11.13
CA ALA A 14 17.93 -8.37 -9.72
C ALA A 14 17.53 -6.90 -9.55
N GLY A 15 18.12 -5.98 -10.32
CA GLY A 15 17.74 -4.57 -10.32
C GLY A 15 16.27 -4.35 -10.68
N ILE A 16 15.76 -5.05 -11.70
CA ILE A 16 14.35 -4.99 -12.10
C ILE A 16 13.43 -5.48 -10.96
N VAL A 17 13.77 -6.61 -10.33
CA VAL A 17 12.98 -7.16 -9.21
C VAL A 17 12.94 -6.17 -8.03
N ILE A 18 14.08 -5.56 -7.69
CA ILE A 18 14.15 -4.56 -6.62
C ILE A 18 13.27 -3.35 -6.96
N VAL A 19 13.32 -2.85 -8.19
CA VAL A 19 12.45 -1.75 -8.64
C VAL A 19 10.98 -2.13 -8.54
N MET A 20 10.60 -3.34 -8.98
CA MET A 20 9.23 -3.83 -8.85
C MET A 20 8.78 -3.86 -7.38
N VAL A 21 9.58 -4.42 -6.47
CA VAL A 21 9.29 -4.44 -5.02
C VAL A 21 9.17 -3.03 -4.45
N CYS A 22 10.08 -2.13 -4.82
CA CYS A 22 10.09 -0.75 -4.33
C CYS A 22 8.83 0.03 -4.74
N TYR A 23 8.26 -0.27 -5.91
CA TYR A 23 7.13 0.48 -6.49
C TYR A 23 5.81 -0.29 -6.51
N THR A 24 5.74 -1.53 -6.04
CA THR A 24 4.48 -2.28 -5.88
C THR A 24 4.17 -2.49 -4.42
N GLY A 25 2.91 -2.29 -4.04
CA GLY A 25 2.39 -2.61 -2.71
C GLY A 25 1.06 -3.35 -2.84
N TYR A 26 0.56 -3.87 -1.72
CA TYR A 26 -0.76 -4.48 -1.65
C TYR A 26 -1.45 -4.18 -0.32
N VAL A 27 -2.77 -4.30 -0.35
CA VAL A 27 -3.67 -4.26 0.82
C VAL A 27 -4.51 -5.53 0.83
N ASN A 28 -4.98 -5.94 2.02
CA ASN A 28 -5.96 -7.01 2.16
C ASN A 28 -7.30 -6.40 2.53
N SER A 29 -8.36 -6.81 1.83
CA SER A 29 -9.74 -6.58 2.24
C SER A 29 -10.32 -7.85 2.87
N TYR A 30 -11.19 -7.67 3.86
CA TYR A 30 -11.84 -8.74 4.61
C TYR A 30 -13.36 -8.67 4.37
N LEU A 31 -13.87 -9.51 3.47
CA LEU A 31 -15.26 -9.50 2.99
C LEU A 31 -15.88 -10.88 3.17
N ASP A 32 -17.04 -11.01 3.81
CA ASP A 32 -17.87 -12.23 3.89
C ASP A 32 -17.04 -13.52 4.15
N HIS A 33 -16.06 -13.44 5.07
CA HIS A 33 -15.08 -14.47 5.45
C HIS A 33 -13.94 -14.77 4.47
N GLU A 34 -13.86 -14.06 3.36
CA GLU A 34 -12.75 -14.12 2.42
C GLU A 34 -11.76 -12.97 2.63
N THR A 35 -10.50 -13.25 2.27
CA THR A 35 -9.44 -12.24 2.25
C THR A 35 -9.04 -11.96 0.81
N GLN A 36 -9.30 -10.76 0.32
CA GLN A 36 -8.93 -10.35 -1.03
C GLN A 36 -7.65 -9.52 -1.00
N THR A 37 -6.67 -9.84 -1.85
CA THR A 37 -5.45 -9.04 -2.00
C THR A 37 -5.58 -8.09 -3.19
N THR A 38 -5.38 -6.79 -2.97
CA THR A 38 -5.37 -5.79 -4.04
C THR A 38 -4.00 -5.14 -4.15
N PHE A 39 -3.39 -5.25 -5.33
CA PHE A 39 -2.09 -4.64 -5.63
C PHE A 39 -2.24 -3.21 -6.16
N PHE A 40 -1.23 -2.39 -5.91
CA PHE A 40 -1.16 -1.03 -6.41
C PHE A 40 0.28 -0.57 -6.66
N LEU A 41 0.43 0.45 -7.51
CA LEU A 41 1.70 1.15 -7.71
C LEU A 41 1.88 2.23 -6.63
N LYS A 42 3.01 2.17 -5.93
CA LYS A 42 3.38 3.16 -4.91
C LYS A 42 3.80 4.46 -5.56
N ARG A 43 3.46 5.59 -4.92
CA ARG A 43 3.91 6.93 -5.30
C ARG A 43 5.34 7.24 -4.86
N TYR A 44 5.81 6.58 -3.79
CA TYR A 44 7.17 6.71 -3.27
C TYR A 44 7.80 5.33 -3.12
N PRO A 45 9.11 5.15 -3.41
CA PRO A 45 9.77 3.87 -3.28
C PRO A 45 9.90 3.46 -1.80
N THR A 46 9.58 2.21 -1.50
CA THR A 46 9.82 1.59 -0.18
C THR A 46 9.87 0.07 -0.30
N LEU A 47 10.66 -0.60 0.56
CA LEU A 47 10.69 -2.06 0.64
C LEU A 47 9.44 -2.66 1.30
N GLN A 48 8.61 -1.84 1.95
CA GLN A 48 7.35 -2.29 2.54
C GLN A 48 6.36 -2.72 1.45
N MET A 49 5.95 -3.99 1.44
CA MET A 49 4.99 -4.51 0.45
C MET A 49 3.54 -4.40 0.92
N LYS A 50 3.26 -4.73 2.19
CA LYS A 50 1.90 -4.72 2.75
C LYS A 50 1.59 -3.37 3.38
N PHE A 51 0.42 -2.83 3.05
CA PHE A 51 -0.14 -1.63 3.64
C PHE A 51 -1.47 -1.95 4.33
N TYR A 52 -1.86 -1.07 5.23
CA TYR A 52 -3.04 -1.26 6.08
C TYR A 52 -4.06 -0.17 5.76
N ASP A 53 -5.25 -0.64 5.39
CA ASP A 53 -6.43 0.17 5.19
C ASP A 53 -7.46 -0.28 6.24
N PRO A 54 -7.75 0.53 7.27
CA PRO A 54 -8.70 0.18 8.32
C PRO A 54 -10.15 0.14 7.82
N PHE A 55 -10.40 0.63 6.61
CA PHE A 55 -11.73 0.63 5.96
C PHE A 55 -11.90 -0.50 4.96
N ALA A 56 -10.89 -1.37 4.83
CA ALA A 56 -10.92 -2.51 3.91
C ALA A 56 -11.66 -3.72 4.51
N ASN A 57 -12.86 -3.50 5.04
CA ASN A 57 -13.70 -4.53 5.67
C ASN A 57 -15.17 -4.09 5.71
N GLU A 58 -16.06 -5.06 5.94
CA GLU A 58 -17.52 -4.85 6.01
C GLU A 58 -18.02 -4.27 7.35
N GLY A 59 -17.11 -3.93 8.26
CA GLY A 59 -17.45 -3.33 9.53
C GLY A 59 -17.92 -1.89 9.39
N ASP A 60 -18.51 -1.35 10.45
CA ASP A 60 -18.87 0.06 10.49
C ASP A 60 -17.62 0.94 10.41
N ASP A 61 -17.69 1.94 9.54
CA ASP A 61 -16.63 2.92 9.34
C ASP A 61 -16.40 3.76 10.61
N GLU A 62 -15.29 3.51 11.32
CA GLU A 62 -14.85 4.40 12.40
C GLU A 62 -14.43 5.77 11.84
N SER A 63 -14.62 6.83 12.63
CA SER A 63 -14.07 8.14 12.26
C SER A 63 -12.55 8.14 12.37
N ILE A 64 -11.88 8.91 11.50
CA ILE A 64 -10.41 9.04 11.48
C ILE A 64 -9.83 9.48 12.84
N ASP A 65 -10.58 10.24 13.63
CA ASP A 65 -10.18 10.72 14.95
C ASP A 65 -10.36 9.70 16.07
N GLN A 66 -11.16 8.66 15.83
CA GLN A 66 -11.39 7.56 16.76
C GLN A 66 -10.45 6.38 16.53
N LEU A 67 -9.79 6.31 15.37
CA LEU A 67 -8.79 5.29 15.08
C LEU A 67 -7.70 5.26 16.15
N PRO A 68 -7.29 4.06 16.63
CA PRO A 68 -6.13 3.93 17.49
C PRO A 68 -4.90 4.61 16.87
N PRO A 69 -4.01 5.25 17.65
CA PRO A 69 -2.87 5.99 17.11
C PRO A 69 -1.99 5.18 16.15
N ILE A 70 -1.84 3.88 16.39
CA ILE A 70 -1.08 2.97 15.52
C ILE A 70 -1.78 2.73 14.18
N ASP A 71 -3.10 2.56 14.19
CA ASP A 71 -3.89 2.29 12.99
C ASP A 71 -4.00 3.56 12.14
N ARG A 72 -4.16 4.71 12.79
CA ARG A 72 -4.09 6.02 12.13
C ARG A 72 -2.73 6.25 11.47
N ALA A 73 -1.62 5.93 12.14
CA ALA A 73 -0.29 6.05 11.55
C ALA A 73 -0.08 5.12 10.35
N ARG A 74 -0.53 3.87 10.46
CA ARG A 74 -0.48 2.89 9.36
C ARG A 74 -1.37 3.29 8.18
N PHE A 75 -2.52 3.88 8.45
CA PHE A 75 -3.40 4.42 7.43
C PHE A 75 -2.76 5.63 6.73
N ALA A 76 -2.10 6.52 7.47
CA ALA A 76 -1.34 7.62 6.89
C ALA A 76 -0.22 7.12 5.95
N ASP A 77 0.49 6.05 6.33
CA ASP A 77 1.45 5.40 5.43
C ASP A 77 0.77 4.87 4.17
N TYR A 78 -0.36 4.16 4.30
CA TYR A 78 -1.13 3.72 3.15
C TYR A 78 -1.51 4.89 2.23
N CYS A 79 -2.02 6.00 2.77
CA CYS A 79 -2.36 7.21 2.01
C CYS A 79 -1.17 7.81 1.27
N LYS A 80 -0.01 7.89 1.94
CA LYS A 80 1.24 8.38 1.36
C LYS A 80 1.67 7.50 0.19
N TYR A 81 1.76 6.19 0.38
CA TYR A 81 2.29 5.31 -0.64
C TYR A 81 1.27 5.01 -1.75
N ARG A 82 -0.01 4.88 -1.45
CA ARG A 82 -1.06 4.58 -2.44
C ARG A 82 -1.44 5.78 -3.28
N PHE A 83 -1.58 6.95 -2.65
CA PHE A 83 -2.18 8.13 -3.27
C PHE A 83 -1.28 9.36 -3.29
N GLY A 84 -0.15 9.36 -2.58
CA GLY A 84 0.77 10.49 -2.54
C GLY A 84 0.40 11.57 -1.51
N ILE A 85 -0.53 11.26 -0.59
CA ILE A 85 -0.99 12.19 0.44
C ILE A 85 -0.05 12.06 1.65
N VAL A 86 0.83 13.04 1.84
CA VAL A 86 1.88 13.02 2.88
C VAL A 86 1.45 13.67 4.20
N ASP A 87 0.32 14.35 4.21
CA ASP A 87 -0.24 14.97 5.41
C ASP A 87 -0.98 13.92 6.26
N HIS A 88 -0.74 13.95 7.57
CA HIS A 88 -1.29 13.02 8.56
C HIS A 88 -2.48 13.63 9.34
N GLY A 89 -2.86 14.87 9.02
CA GLY A 89 -4.03 15.56 9.57
C GLY A 89 -5.34 14.87 9.19
N THR A 90 -6.36 15.04 10.03
CA THR A 90 -7.67 14.37 9.88
C THR A 90 -8.31 14.65 8.52
N GLU A 91 -8.28 15.90 8.07
CA GLU A 91 -8.85 16.32 6.78
C GLU A 91 -8.16 15.60 5.61
N ALA A 92 -6.83 15.52 5.63
CA ALA A 92 -6.07 14.82 4.59
C ALA A 92 -6.36 13.31 4.56
N LEU A 93 -6.49 12.69 5.73
CA LEU A 93 -6.83 11.28 5.85
C LEU A 93 -8.29 10.99 5.46
N GLN A 94 -9.23 11.90 5.70
CA GLN A 94 -10.59 11.81 5.17
C GLN A 94 -10.61 11.92 3.64
N ALA A 95 -9.85 12.87 3.07
CA ALA A 95 -9.71 13.00 1.63
C ALA A 95 -9.05 11.77 0.98
N CYS A 96 -8.12 11.12 1.70
CA CYS A 96 -7.56 9.84 1.31
C CYS A 96 -8.61 8.72 1.32
N LYS A 97 -9.40 8.60 2.40
CA LYS A 97 -10.48 7.63 2.52
C LYS A 97 -11.46 7.73 1.35
N ALA A 98 -11.85 8.94 0.95
CA ALA A 98 -12.74 9.18 -0.18
C ALA A 98 -12.18 8.73 -1.55
N LYS A 99 -10.89 8.40 -1.66
CA LYS A 99 -10.26 7.85 -2.87
C LYS A 99 -10.19 6.33 -2.88
N ILE A 100 -10.52 5.68 -1.77
CA ILE A 100 -10.52 4.22 -1.65
C ILE A 100 -11.67 3.70 -2.52
N PRO A 101 -11.40 2.80 -3.48
CA PRO A 101 -12.46 2.20 -4.28
C PRO A 101 -13.45 1.43 -3.40
N GLY A 102 -14.75 1.62 -3.63
CA GLY A 102 -15.82 0.99 -2.85
C GLY A 102 -15.99 -0.52 -3.04
N TYR A 103 -15.11 -1.21 -3.79
CA TYR A 103 -15.02 -2.68 -3.79
C TYR A 103 -14.01 -3.20 -2.75
N LEU A 104 -13.30 -2.30 -2.07
CA LEU A 104 -12.51 -2.62 -0.89
C LEU A 104 -13.33 -2.47 0.39
N GLN A 105 -14.50 -1.84 0.30
CA GLN A 105 -15.47 -1.59 1.37
C GLN A 105 -16.61 -2.61 1.29
#